data_AF-A0A3C0NLB1-F1
#
_entry.id   AF-A0A3C0NLB1-F1
#
_cell.length_a   1.000
_cell.length_b   1.000
_cell.length_c   1.000
_cell.angle_alpha   90.00
_cell.angle_beta   90.00
_cell.angle_gamma   90.00
#
_symmetry.space_group_name_H-M   'P 1'
#
loop_
_entity.id
_entity.type
_entity.pdbx_description
1 polymer ?
#
loop_
_entity_poly.entity_id
_entity_poly.type
_entity_poly.pdbx_seq_one_letter_code
_entity_poly.pdbx_strand_id
1 'polypeptide(L)'
;HKTGSKLFIQLAGGFGRSMAVTPWMAALGKNDLLNKLASPIVDVQYACASASATPNRWADGLTSRPFTVEEIQEMVWHFGATAKKLREAGIDGVEIHAVHEGYNLDQ
;
A
#
# COMPACT_ATOMS: atom_id res chain seq x y z
N HIS A 1 7.47 17.07 -21.54
CA HIS A 1 8.75 17.42 -22.22
C HIS A 1 8.69 18.57 -23.21
N LYS A 2 7.59 18.82 -23.94
CA LYS A 2 7.52 19.91 -24.95
C LYS A 2 7.91 21.30 -24.42
N THR A 3 7.72 21.54 -23.12
CA THR A 3 8.07 22.79 -22.42
C THR A 3 9.51 22.81 -21.86
N GLY A 4 10.32 21.78 -22.10
CA GLY A 4 11.61 21.58 -21.43
C GLY A 4 11.52 21.04 -20.01
N SER A 5 10.32 20.98 -19.41
CA SER A 5 10.10 20.44 -18.07
C SER A 5 10.36 18.93 -18.01
N LYS A 6 10.88 18.50 -16.86
CA LYS A 6 11.07 17.10 -16.47
C LYS A 6 9.84 16.60 -15.71
N LEU A 7 9.45 15.35 -15.96
CA LEU A 7 8.31 14.71 -15.30
C LEU A 7 8.83 13.61 -14.36
N PHE A 8 8.46 13.74 -13.10
CA PHE A 8 8.73 12.75 -12.06
C PHE A 8 7.40 12.20 -11.55
N ILE A 9 7.40 10.93 -11.15
CA ILE A 9 6.23 10.26 -10.57
C ILE A 9 6.60 9.70 -9.22
N GLN A 10 5.76 9.98 -8.23
CA GLN A 10 5.89 9.41 -6.89
C GLN A 10 5.27 8.01 -6.86
N LEU A 11 6.04 7.01 -6.42
CA LEU A 11 5.58 5.65 -6.16
C LEU A 11 5.26 5.51 -4.67
N ALA A 12 4.05 5.06 -4.35
CA ALA A 12 3.56 4.99 -2.97
C ALA A 12 2.90 3.65 -2.66
N GLY A 13 3.02 3.24 -1.39
CA GLY A 13 2.26 2.12 -0.81
C GLY A 13 1.39 2.64 0.32
N GLY A 14 0.07 2.63 0.13
CA GLY A 14 -0.91 3.14 1.10
C GLY A 14 -1.27 2.17 2.22
N PHE A 15 -0.45 1.15 2.48
CA PHE A 15 -0.74 0.11 3.47
C PHE A 15 -0.70 0.64 4.91
N GLY A 16 -1.34 -0.07 5.84
CA GLY A 16 -1.41 0.26 7.27
C GLY A 16 -2.35 1.43 7.58
N ARG A 17 -2.15 2.55 6.88
CA ARG A 17 -2.93 3.79 6.99
C ARG A 17 -3.75 4.09 5.74
N SER A 18 -4.27 3.04 5.09
CA SER A 18 -5.13 3.19 3.91
C SER A 18 -6.38 4.01 4.26
N MET A 19 -6.42 5.27 3.85
CA MET A 19 -7.55 6.17 4.11
C MET A 19 -8.86 5.72 3.42
N ALA A 20 -8.80 4.75 2.51
CA ALA A 20 -9.95 4.27 1.76
C ALA A 20 -10.78 3.19 2.50
N VAL A 21 -10.42 2.83 3.74
CA VAL A 21 -11.14 1.81 4.51
C VAL A 21 -12.50 2.34 4.95
N THR A 22 -13.55 1.81 4.35
CA THR A 22 -14.94 2.14 4.69
C THR A 22 -15.47 1.26 5.85
N PRO A 23 -16.59 1.62 6.49
CA PRO A 23 -17.12 0.83 7.62
C PRO A 23 -17.40 -0.65 7.30
N TRP A 24 -17.88 -0.97 6.09
CA TRP A 24 -18.12 -2.37 5.71
C TRP A 24 -16.82 -3.13 5.47
N MET A 25 -15.79 -2.47 4.94
CA MET A 25 -14.45 -3.05 4.81
C MET A 25 -13.84 -3.32 6.19
N ALA A 26 -13.98 -2.38 7.12
CA ALA A 26 -13.51 -2.57 8.49
C ALA A 26 -14.22 -3.76 9.17
N ALA A 27 -15.53 -3.93 8.97
CA ALA A 27 -16.28 -5.08 9.47
C ALA A 27 -15.79 -6.40 8.84
N LEU A 28 -15.51 -6.40 7.53
CA LEU A 28 -14.96 -7.54 6.80
C LEU A 28 -13.56 -7.91 7.30
N GLY A 29 -12.66 -6.93 7.45
CA GLY A 29 -11.27 -7.14 7.87
C GLY A 29 -11.12 -7.64 9.31
N LYS A 30 -12.13 -7.44 10.16
CA LYS A 30 -12.20 -8.00 11.53
C LYS A 30 -12.52 -9.50 11.57
N ASN A 31 -12.87 -10.11 10.43
CA ASN A 31 -13.23 -11.52 10.35
C ASN A 31 -12.36 -12.24 9.31
N ASP A 32 -11.47 -13.11 9.79
CA ASP A 32 -10.51 -13.83 8.94
C ASP A 32 -11.18 -14.67 7.85
N LEU A 33 -12.28 -15.35 8.18
CA LEU A 33 -12.98 -16.21 7.23
C LEU A 33 -13.65 -15.39 6.14
N LEU A 34 -14.39 -14.34 6.52
CA LEU A 34 -15.07 -13.49 5.55
C LEU A 34 -14.06 -12.73 4.68
N ASN A 35 -12.99 -12.20 5.26
CA ASN A 35 -11.92 -11.56 4.49
C ASN A 35 -11.28 -12.55 3.50
N LYS A 36 -10.98 -13.78 3.93
CA LYS A 36 -10.40 -14.80 3.06
C LYS A 36 -11.33 -15.20 1.91
N LEU A 37 -12.64 -15.24 2.14
CA LEU A 37 -13.62 -15.48 1.06
C LEU A 37 -13.71 -14.30 0.09
N ALA A 38 -13.53 -13.08 0.58
CA ALA A 38 -13.62 -11.85 -0.21
C ALA A 38 -12.29 -11.46 -0.90
N SER A 39 -11.15 -12.02 -0.48
CA SER A 39 -9.81 -11.60 -0.93
C SER A 39 -9.58 -11.60 -2.45
N PRO A 40 -10.23 -12.46 -3.27
CA PRO A 40 -10.12 -12.35 -4.73
C PRO A 40 -10.70 -11.05 -5.32
N ILE A 41 -11.57 -10.37 -4.56
CA ILE A 41 -12.21 -9.10 -4.94
C ILE A 41 -11.60 -7.95 -4.14
N VAL A 42 -11.48 -8.13 -2.82
CA VAL A 42 -10.94 -7.16 -1.88
C VAL A 42 -10.32 -7.87 -0.68
N ASP A 43 -9.01 -7.74 -0.52
CA ASP A 43 -8.31 -8.18 0.69
C ASP A 43 -8.06 -7.00 1.62
N VAL A 44 -8.97 -6.82 2.59
CA VAL A 44 -8.88 -5.70 3.54
C VAL A 44 -7.72 -5.90 4.50
N GLN A 45 -7.45 -7.15 4.92
CA GLN A 45 -6.37 -7.44 5.84
C GLN A 45 -5.00 -7.18 5.21
N TYR A 46 -4.82 -7.51 3.93
CA TYR A 46 -3.61 -7.13 3.20
C TYR A 46 -3.52 -5.62 2.99
N ALA A 47 -4.60 -4.97 2.53
CA ALA A 47 -4.62 -3.52 2.32
C ALA A 47 -4.35 -2.71 3.59
N CYS A 48 -4.70 -3.26 4.76
CA CYS A 48 -4.48 -2.65 6.07
C CYS A 48 -3.24 -3.19 6.79
N ALA A 49 -2.46 -4.10 6.21
CA ALA A 49 -1.27 -4.66 6.86
C ALA A 49 -0.20 -3.59 7.07
N SER A 50 0.66 -3.79 8.07
CA SER A 50 1.69 -2.83 8.50
C SER A 50 3.00 -3.53 8.86
N ALA A 51 4.05 -2.77 9.14
CA ALA A 51 5.35 -3.30 9.56
C ALA A 51 5.30 -4.10 10.87
N SER A 52 4.30 -3.86 11.71
CA SER A 52 4.10 -4.54 13.00
C SER A 52 2.62 -4.62 13.34
N ALA A 53 2.26 -5.45 14.32
CA ALA A 53 0.90 -5.54 14.81
C ALA A 53 0.53 -4.24 15.55
N THR A 54 -0.33 -3.42 14.94
CA THR A 54 -0.71 -2.11 15.49
C THR A 54 -2.20 -1.85 15.26
N PRO A 55 -2.84 -0.98 16.05
CA PRO A 55 -4.18 -0.50 15.74
C PRO A 55 -4.18 0.26 14.41
N ASN A 56 -5.20 0.03 13.59
CA ASN A 56 -5.37 0.80 12.37
C ASN A 56 -5.68 2.27 12.69
N ARG A 57 -5.06 3.22 11.96
CA ARG A 57 -5.21 4.66 12.22
C ARG A 57 -6.62 5.20 11.93
N TRP A 58 -7.31 4.64 10.94
CA TRP A 58 -8.55 5.17 10.38
C TRP A 58 -9.77 4.27 10.64
N ALA A 59 -9.56 3.05 11.11
CA ALA A 59 -10.62 2.07 11.37
C ALA A 59 -10.53 1.53 12.80
N ASP A 60 -11.32 2.12 13.71
CA ASP A 60 -11.33 1.74 15.11
C ASP A 60 -11.65 0.25 15.33
N GLY A 61 -10.84 -0.39 16.16
CA GLY A 61 -10.93 -1.81 16.49
C GLY A 61 -10.53 -2.77 15.36
N LEU A 62 -9.99 -2.28 14.25
CA LEU A 62 -9.27 -3.11 13.28
C LEU A 62 -7.78 -3.14 13.67
N THR A 63 -7.22 -4.33 13.83
CA THR A 63 -5.77 -4.50 14.03
C THR A 63 -5.12 -4.73 12.67
N SER A 64 -4.13 -3.92 12.35
CA SER A 64 -3.25 -4.12 11.21
C SER A 64 -2.26 -5.23 11.54
N ARG A 65 -2.26 -6.31 10.74
CA ARG A 65 -1.31 -7.42 10.92
C ARG A 65 0.07 -7.06 10.37
N PRO A 66 1.15 -7.68 10.88
CA PRO A 66 2.45 -7.61 10.23
C PRO A 66 2.40 -8.13 8.79
N PHE A 67 3.17 -7.54 7.90
CA PHE A 67 3.48 -8.15 6.61
C PHE A 67 4.23 -9.46 6.80
N THR A 68 4.03 -10.39 5.87
CA THR A 68 4.95 -11.51 5.71
C THR A 68 6.19 -11.07 4.93
N VAL A 69 7.26 -11.87 4.98
CA VAL A 69 8.48 -11.58 4.20
C VAL A 69 8.19 -11.63 2.71
N GLU A 70 7.32 -12.54 2.28
CA GLU A 70 6.91 -12.71 0.88
C GLU A 70 6.16 -11.47 0.38
N GLU A 71 5.26 -10.91 1.19
CA GLU A 71 4.55 -9.67 0.86
C GLU A 71 5.50 -8.48 0.73
N ILE A 72 6.50 -8.38 1.60
CA ILE A 72 7.53 -7.34 1.52
C ILE A 72 8.33 -7.49 0.21
N GLN A 73 8.76 -8.71 -0.12
CA GLN A 73 9.50 -8.98 -1.36
C GLN A 73 8.65 -8.69 -2.60
N GLU A 74 7.36 -9.03 -2.57
CA GLU A 74 6.41 -8.69 -3.62
C GLU A 74 6.30 -7.18 -3.80
N MET A 75 6.17 -6.41 -2.72
CA MET A 75 6.14 -4.95 -2.78
C MET A 75 7.42 -4.39 -3.39
N VAL A 76 8.59 -4.82 -2.92
CA VAL A 76 9.89 -4.38 -3.48
C VAL A 76 9.97 -4.67 -4.98
N TRP A 77 9.55 -5.87 -5.38
CA TRP A 77 9.50 -6.25 -6.80
C TRP A 77 8.58 -5.33 -7.61
N HIS A 78 7.35 -5.07 -7.14
CA HIS A 78 6.38 -4.24 -7.85
C HIS A 78 6.81 -2.77 -7.93
N PHE A 79 7.47 -2.23 -6.91
CA PHE A 79 8.08 -0.90 -6.98
C PHE A 79 9.12 -0.84 -8.10
N GLY A 80 10.02 -1.83 -8.17
CA GLY A 80 11.03 -1.91 -9.24
C GLY A 80 10.41 -2.10 -10.63
N ALA A 81 9.43 -2.99 -10.75
CA ALA A 81 8.73 -3.25 -12.01
C ALA A 81 7.96 -2.02 -12.50
N THR A 82 7.34 -1.26 -11.58
CA THR A 82 6.65 -0.01 -11.90
C THR A 82 7.63 1.06 -12.32
N ALA A 83 8.75 1.24 -11.60
CA ALA A 83 9.80 2.18 -11.99
C ALA A 83 10.36 1.87 -13.40
N LYS A 84 10.53 0.59 -13.74
CA LYS A 84 10.92 0.16 -15.09
C LYS A 84 9.89 0.58 -16.14
N LYS A 85 8.60 0.31 -15.91
CA LYS A 85 7.51 0.73 -16.83
C LYS A 85 7.47 2.25 -17.01
N LEU A 86 7.67 3.01 -15.93
CA LEU A 86 7.70 4.49 -16.01
C LEU A 86 8.89 4.99 -16.83
N ARG A 87 10.07 4.39 -16.67
CA ARG A 87 11.23 4.68 -17.51
C ARG A 87 10.94 4.37 -18.98
N GLU A 88 10.34 3.22 -19.29
CA GLU A 88 9.95 2.84 -20.66
C GLU A 88 8.90 3.81 -21.24
N ALA A 89 8.04 4.39 -20.40
CA ALA A 89 7.09 5.43 -20.79
C ALA A 89 7.71 6.84 -20.94
N GLY A 90 9.03 6.99 -20.73
CA GLY A 90 9.74 8.25 -20.89
C GLY A 90 9.72 9.18 -19.67
N ILE A 91 9.29 8.70 -18.49
CA ILE A 91 9.34 9.48 -17.25
C ILE A 91 10.80 9.69 -16.84
N ASP A 92 11.15 10.91 -16.43
CA ASP A 92 12.54 11.30 -16.19
C ASP A 92 13.10 10.76 -14.86
N GLY A 93 12.22 10.40 -13.93
CA GLY A 93 12.60 9.76 -12.67
C GLY A 93 11.41 9.39 -11.81
N VAL A 94 11.70 8.67 -10.73
CA VAL A 94 10.72 8.30 -9.70
C VAL A 94 11.15 8.83 -8.35
N GLU A 95 10.16 9.20 -7.55
CA GLU A 95 10.34 9.47 -6.13
C GLU A 95 9.70 8.32 -5.35
N ILE A 96 10.38 7.80 -4.34
CA ILE A 96 9.82 6.77 -3.47
C ILE A 96 9.16 7.48 -2.28
N HIS A 97 7.86 7.27 -2.10
CA HIS A 97 7.11 7.84 -0.99
C HIS A 97 7.53 7.18 0.33
N ALA A 98 8.56 7.71 0.96
CA ALA A 98 9.19 7.14 2.15
C ALA A 98 8.86 7.87 3.46
N VAL A 99 8.25 9.05 3.39
CA VAL A 99 7.83 9.88 4.53
C VAL A 99 6.40 10.35 4.31
N HIS A 100 5.62 10.52 5.38
CA HIS A 100 4.35 11.28 5.49
C HIS A 100 3.41 10.51 6.43
N GLU A 101 3.24 11.02 7.64
CA GLU A 101 2.26 10.52 8.62
C GLU A 101 2.20 8.99 8.73
N GLY A 102 3.31 8.26 8.67
CA GLY A 102 3.34 6.80 8.84
C GLY A 102 2.69 5.98 7.72
N TYR A 103 2.84 6.35 6.45
CA TYR A 103 2.61 5.43 5.32
C TYR A 103 3.60 4.26 5.33
N ASN A 104 3.47 3.33 4.39
CA ASN A 104 4.09 2.00 4.47
C ASN A 104 5.59 1.95 4.81
N LEU A 105 6.39 2.90 4.32
CA LEU A 105 7.84 2.98 4.59
C LEU A 105 8.21 3.80 5.85
N ASP A 106 7.28 4.60 6.38
CA ASP A 106 7.46 5.54 7.51
C ASP A 106 6.81 5.05 8.82
N GLN A 107 5.98 4.00 8.75
CA GLN A 107 5.30 3.39 9.91
C GLN A 107 6.22 2.53 10.77
#